data_AF-A0A2D7ZGX2-F1
#
_entry.id   AF-A0A2D7ZGX2-F1
#
_cell.length_a   1.000
_cell.length_b   1.000
_cell.length_c   1.000
_cell.angle_alpha   90.00
_cell.angle_beta   90.00
_cell.angle_gamma   90.00
#
_symmetry.space_group_name_H-M   'P 1'
#
loop_
_entity.id
_entity.type
_entity.pdbx_description
1 polymer ?
#
loop_
_entity_poly.entity_id
_entity_poly.type
_entity_poly.pdbx_seq_one_letter_code
_entity_poly.pdbx_strand_id
1 'polypeptide(L)'
;MRLNVRLEFLNTAAAAVSATLALVSVGLSATAARAESVADLAVIGRAPTTMTIPYVGRTPQAVRLDVREAAGIVCDAALTNGELEPLDRQWCRDKATARTLRTYAKLRAQYLADAAPLQVRVLASR
;
A
#
# COMPACT_ATOMS: atom_id res chain seq x y z
N MET A 1 11.80 5.28 66.91
CA MET A 1 12.29 3.96 67.39
C MET A 1 11.18 2.93 67.21
N ARG A 2 11.49 1.63 67.31
CA ARG A 2 10.51 0.53 67.24
C ARG A 2 9.68 0.43 68.53
N LEU A 3 8.50 -0.17 68.43
CA LEU A 3 7.97 -1.05 69.47
C LEU A 3 7.05 -2.11 68.83
N ASN A 4 7.28 -3.37 69.17
CA ASN A 4 6.42 -4.49 68.77
C ASN A 4 5.43 -4.76 69.90
N VAL A 5 4.21 -5.20 69.57
CA VAL A 5 3.31 -5.91 70.50
C VAL A 5 2.91 -7.24 69.85
N ARG A 6 2.71 -8.29 70.65
CA ARG A 6 2.53 -9.68 70.21
C ARG A 6 1.10 -10.16 70.42
N LEU A 7 0.65 -11.00 69.48
CA LEU A 7 -0.12 -12.23 69.66
C LEU A 7 -1.07 -12.33 70.88
N GLU A 8 -2.37 -12.47 70.59
CA GLU A 8 -3.15 -13.63 71.02
C GLU A 8 -4.04 -14.09 69.84
N PHE A 9 -4.34 -15.40 69.76
CA PHE A 9 -5.56 -16.04 69.21
C PHE A 9 -5.32 -17.56 68.97
N LEU A 10 -6.11 -18.40 69.64
CA LEU A 10 -6.23 -19.86 69.45
C LEU A 10 -7.73 -20.20 69.61
N ASN A 11 -8.40 -20.84 68.65
CA ASN A 11 -8.49 -22.29 68.44
C ASN A 11 -9.05 -23.00 69.70
N THR A 12 -10.21 -23.68 69.72
CA THR A 12 -10.91 -24.57 68.74
C THR A 12 -12.45 -24.64 69.08
N ALA A 13 -13.37 -25.44 68.50
CA ALA A 13 -13.33 -26.59 67.58
C ALA A 13 -14.65 -26.79 66.76
N ALA A 14 -14.55 -27.57 65.66
CA ALA A 14 -15.49 -28.58 65.09
C ALA A 14 -16.99 -28.64 65.52
N ALA A 15 -17.98 -29.01 64.68
CA ALA A 15 -18.11 -29.35 63.23
C ALA A 15 -19.63 -29.28 62.87
N ALA A 16 -20.27 -29.83 61.81
CA ALA A 16 -19.96 -30.77 60.70
C ALA A 16 -21.03 -30.62 59.55
N VAL A 17 -21.04 -31.53 58.56
CA VAL A 17 -22.06 -31.73 57.48
C VAL A 17 -22.15 -30.59 56.43
N SER A 18 -21.62 -30.65 55.20
CA SER A 18 -21.42 -31.69 54.16
C SER A 18 -22.56 -31.86 53.15
N ALA A 19 -22.46 -31.15 52.00
CA ALA A 19 -22.93 -31.63 50.69
C ALA A 19 -22.21 -30.86 49.56
N THR A 20 -21.50 -31.58 48.70
CA THR A 20 -20.71 -31.05 47.57
C THR A 20 -21.53 -30.56 46.39
N LEU A 21 -21.01 -29.56 45.67
CA LEU A 21 -20.90 -29.64 44.21
C LEU A 21 -19.71 -28.80 43.73
N ALA A 22 -18.66 -29.46 43.24
CA ALA A 22 -17.42 -28.82 42.81
C ALA A 22 -17.33 -28.83 41.27
N LEU A 23 -17.15 -27.65 40.66
CA LEU A 23 -16.84 -27.52 39.24
C LEU A 23 -15.83 -26.38 38.99
N VAL A 24 -14.74 -26.74 38.33
CA VAL A 24 -13.77 -25.89 37.60
C VAL A 24 -13.19 -24.70 38.37
N SER A 25 -12.05 -24.94 39.02
CA SER A 25 -11.04 -23.90 39.23
C SER A 25 -10.23 -23.67 37.95
N VAL A 26 -9.97 -22.40 37.61
CA VAL A 26 -8.74 -21.82 36.98
C VAL A 26 -9.07 -20.42 36.44
N GLY A 27 -8.13 -19.46 36.57
CA GLY A 27 -8.02 -18.37 35.59
C GLY A 27 -8.55 -16.98 35.92
N LEU A 28 -8.69 -16.56 37.19
CA LEU A 28 -8.88 -15.13 37.53
C LEU A 28 -7.58 -14.31 37.36
N SER A 29 -6.92 -14.47 36.22
CA SER A 29 -5.62 -13.85 35.89
C SER A 29 -5.36 -13.86 34.38
N ALA A 30 -6.38 -13.56 33.58
CA ALA A 30 -6.20 -13.11 32.21
C ALA A 30 -6.59 -11.64 32.14
N THR A 31 -5.69 -10.80 31.64
CA THR A 31 -6.04 -9.45 31.20
C THR A 31 -7.23 -9.50 30.24
N ALA A 32 -8.05 -8.44 30.23
CA ALA A 32 -8.97 -8.22 29.13
C ALA A 32 -8.16 -7.86 27.87
N ALA A 33 -7.55 -8.89 27.27
CA ALA A 33 -7.01 -8.86 25.92
C ALA A 33 -8.19 -8.65 24.98
N ARG A 34 -8.59 -7.38 24.84
CA ARG A 34 -9.32 -6.92 23.68
C ARG A 34 -8.43 -7.24 22.50
N ALA A 35 -8.73 -8.35 21.84
CA ALA A 35 -8.35 -8.55 20.46
C ALA A 35 -9.09 -7.46 19.68
N GLU A 36 -8.51 -6.26 19.65
CA GLU A 36 -8.75 -5.35 18.54
C GLU A 36 -8.38 -6.15 17.31
N SER A 37 -9.41 -6.56 16.56
CA SER A 37 -9.25 -7.14 15.25
C SER A 37 -8.57 -6.08 14.41
N VAL A 38 -7.25 -6.20 14.27
CA VAL A 38 -6.46 -5.36 13.36
C VAL A 38 -7.09 -5.55 11.99
N ALA A 39 -7.82 -4.54 11.54
CA ALA A 39 -8.46 -4.58 10.23
C ALA A 39 -7.33 -4.66 9.21
N ASP A 40 -7.32 -5.73 8.40
CA ASP A 40 -6.33 -5.91 7.36
C ASP A 40 -6.36 -4.70 6.41
N LEU A 41 -5.36 -3.84 6.56
CA LEU A 41 -5.14 -2.68 5.70
C LEU A 41 -4.69 -3.19 4.33
N ALA A 42 -5.66 -3.62 3.53
CA ALA A 42 -5.47 -4.07 2.17
C ALA A 42 -4.95 -2.92 1.31
N VAL A 43 -3.62 -2.80 1.25
CA VAL A 43 -2.92 -1.86 0.36
C VAL A 43 -3.10 -2.33 -1.08
N ILE A 44 -4.22 -1.93 -1.70
CA ILE A 44 -4.47 -2.16 -3.13
C ILE A 44 -3.43 -1.35 -3.92
N GLY A 45 -2.40 -2.04 -4.40
CA GLY A 45 -1.34 -1.44 -5.20
C GLY A 45 -1.89 -0.88 -6.51
N ARG A 46 -1.76 0.44 -6.70
CA ARG A 46 -2.13 1.13 -7.95
C ARG A 46 -1.23 0.68 -9.10
N ALA A 47 -1.83 0.50 -10.27
CA ALA A 47 -1.09 0.25 -11.51
C ALA A 47 -0.29 1.52 -11.93
N PRO A 48 0.88 1.37 -12.58
CA PRO A 48 1.79 2.49 -12.83
C PRO A 48 1.32 3.41 -13.96
N THR A 49 0.91 4.63 -13.63
CA THR A 49 0.46 5.66 -14.60
C THR A 49 1.60 6.55 -15.13
N THR A 50 2.85 6.12 -14.92
CA THR A 50 4.08 6.69 -15.52
C THR A 50 5.08 5.57 -15.84
N MET A 51 5.72 5.65 -17.01
CA MET A 51 6.80 4.77 -17.47
C MET A 51 7.98 5.58 -18.02
N THR A 52 9.18 5.01 -17.95
CA THR A 52 10.43 5.65 -18.34
C THR A 52 11.10 4.87 -19.47
N ILE A 53 11.37 5.53 -20.59
CA ILE A 53 11.88 4.91 -21.84
C ILE A 53 13.30 5.41 -22.13
N PRO A 54 14.32 4.52 -22.14
CA PRO A 54 15.65 4.87 -22.61
C PRO A 54 15.66 5.00 -24.13
N TYR A 55 16.13 6.15 -24.65
CA TYR A 55 16.16 6.43 -26.09
C TYR A 55 17.57 6.54 -26.68
N VAL A 56 18.59 6.61 -25.83
CA VAL A 56 20.00 6.77 -26.23
C VAL A 56 20.44 5.60 -27.09
N GLY A 57 21.11 5.87 -28.21
CA GLY A 57 21.52 4.86 -29.20
C GLY A 57 20.38 4.16 -29.95
N ARG A 58 19.09 4.38 -29.61
CA ARG A 58 17.95 3.73 -30.29
C ARG A 58 17.55 4.48 -31.57
N THR A 59 17.03 3.76 -32.55
CA THR A 59 16.55 4.37 -33.79
C THR A 59 15.30 5.23 -33.54
N PRO A 60 15.07 6.31 -34.30
CA PRO A 60 13.86 7.12 -34.18
C PRO A 60 12.55 6.35 -34.46
N GLN A 61 12.63 5.16 -35.05
CA GLN A 61 11.52 4.25 -35.28
C GLN A 61 11.24 3.43 -34.02
N ALA A 62 12.26 2.82 -33.40
CA ALA A 62 12.11 2.07 -32.15
C ALA A 62 11.51 2.94 -31.03
N VAL A 63 12.06 4.13 -30.79
CA VAL A 63 11.57 5.07 -29.76
C VAL A 63 10.09 5.46 -29.98
N ARG A 64 9.61 5.48 -31.24
CA ARG A 64 8.19 5.75 -31.54
C ARG A 64 7.28 4.57 -31.26
N LEU A 65 7.78 3.33 -31.31
CA LEU A 65 7.04 2.13 -30.92
C LEU A 65 7.01 2.04 -29.39
N ASP A 66 8.17 2.10 -28.74
CA ASP A 66 8.31 2.07 -27.27
C ASP A 66 7.35 3.07 -26.59
N VAL A 67 7.30 4.32 -27.10
CA VAL A 67 6.47 5.39 -26.54
C VAL A 67 4.97 5.17 -26.77
N ARG A 68 4.57 4.52 -27.88
CA ARG A 68 3.16 4.17 -28.14
C ARG A 68 2.69 3.02 -27.25
N GLU A 69 3.53 2.01 -27.09
CA GLU A 69 3.28 0.86 -26.21
C GLU A 69 3.15 1.31 -24.76
N ALA A 70 4.13 2.06 -24.26
CA ALA A 70 4.10 2.63 -22.91
C ALA A 70 2.93 3.60 -22.69
N ALA A 71 2.53 4.39 -23.71
CA ALA A 71 1.32 5.21 -23.64
C ALA A 71 0.06 4.36 -23.51
N GLY A 72 0.03 3.18 -24.14
CA GLY A 72 -1.01 2.19 -23.94
C GLY A 72 -1.05 1.66 -22.51
N ILE A 73 0.09 1.22 -21.99
CA ILE A 73 0.23 0.65 -20.64
C ILE A 73 -0.20 1.66 -19.56
N VAL A 74 0.31 2.90 -19.59
CA VAL A 74 0.00 3.88 -18.52
C VAL A 74 -1.46 4.35 -18.56
N CYS A 75 -2.07 4.49 -19.74
CA CYS A 75 -3.48 4.87 -19.86
C CYS A 75 -4.41 3.73 -19.44
N ASP A 76 -4.06 2.48 -19.72
CA ASP A 76 -4.82 1.31 -19.23
C ASP A 76 -4.66 1.14 -17.71
N ALA A 77 -3.46 1.40 -17.16
CA ALA A 77 -3.24 1.47 -15.72
C ALA A 77 -4.13 2.55 -15.05
N ALA A 78 -4.31 3.71 -15.68
CA ALA A 78 -5.21 4.74 -15.15
C ALA A 78 -6.68 4.33 -15.19
N LEU A 79 -7.13 3.62 -16.23
CA LEU A 79 -8.48 3.02 -16.22
C LEU A 79 -8.65 2.05 -15.04
N THR A 80 -7.68 1.16 -14.81
CA THR A 80 -7.69 0.20 -13.69
C THR A 80 -7.69 0.91 -12.33
N ASN A 81 -7.02 2.06 -12.21
CA ASN A 81 -7.00 2.86 -10.97
C ASN A 81 -8.24 3.76 -10.78
N GLY A 82 -9.13 3.87 -11.77
CA GLY A 82 -10.20 4.88 -11.78
C GLY A 82 -9.71 6.32 -11.96
N GLU A 83 -8.50 6.52 -12.50
CA GLU A 83 -7.86 7.81 -12.77
C GLU A 83 -8.19 8.39 -14.17
N LEU A 84 -8.95 7.65 -14.99
CA LEU A 84 -9.31 8.01 -16.36
C LEU A 84 -10.70 7.45 -16.71
N GLU A 85 -11.51 8.20 -17.48
CA GLU A 85 -12.79 7.68 -17.98
C GLU A 85 -12.60 6.69 -19.14
N PRO A 86 -13.47 5.67 -19.29
CA PRO A 86 -13.36 4.69 -20.39
C PRO A 86 -13.38 5.30 -21.80
N LEU A 87 -14.13 6.40 -22.00
CA LEU A 87 -14.20 7.12 -23.27
C LEU A 87 -12.90 7.88 -23.59
N ASP A 88 -12.19 8.34 -22.57
CA ASP A 88 -10.95 9.11 -22.71
C ASP A 88 -9.71 8.21 -22.91
N ARG A 89 -9.84 6.87 -22.91
CA ARG A 89 -8.74 5.91 -23.14
C ARG A 89 -7.92 6.22 -24.39
N GLN A 90 -8.60 6.40 -25.53
CA GLN A 90 -7.93 6.66 -26.81
C GLN A 90 -7.30 8.06 -26.83
N TRP A 91 -8.01 9.05 -26.29
CA TRP A 91 -7.49 10.41 -26.13
C TRP A 91 -6.21 10.45 -25.27
N CYS A 92 -6.21 9.75 -24.14
CA CYS A 92 -5.03 9.62 -23.27
C CYS A 92 -3.85 9.04 -24.05
N ARG A 93 -4.04 7.92 -24.76
CA ARG A 93 -3.00 7.26 -25.56
C ARG A 93 -2.40 8.20 -26.61
N ASP A 94 -3.25 8.90 -27.36
CA ASP A 94 -2.81 9.83 -28.40
C ASP A 94 -2.09 11.05 -27.83
N LYS A 95 -2.60 11.64 -26.75
CA LYS A 95 -1.98 12.83 -26.13
C LYS A 95 -0.71 12.50 -25.35
N ALA A 96 -0.63 11.35 -24.66
CA ALA A 96 0.59 10.90 -23.99
C ALA A 96 1.70 10.58 -25.01
N THR A 97 1.35 9.89 -26.10
CA THR A 97 2.25 9.68 -27.25
C THR A 97 2.72 11.01 -27.83
N ALA A 98 1.79 11.91 -28.19
CA ALA A 98 2.12 13.18 -28.81
C ALA A 98 2.86 14.17 -27.87
N ARG A 99 2.66 14.09 -26.55
CA ARG A 99 3.46 14.82 -25.55
C ARG A 99 4.90 14.30 -25.55
N THR A 100 5.08 12.99 -25.38
CA THR A 100 6.41 12.39 -25.24
C THR A 100 7.24 12.51 -26.52
N LEU A 101 6.63 12.30 -27.70
CA LEU A 101 7.34 12.46 -28.98
C LEU A 101 7.72 13.91 -29.28
N ARG A 102 6.97 14.91 -28.79
CA ARG A 102 7.39 16.33 -28.85
C ARG A 102 8.60 16.60 -27.94
N THR A 103 8.67 15.97 -26.77
CA THR A 103 9.87 16.03 -25.91
C THR A 103 11.08 15.38 -26.58
N TYR A 104 10.92 14.17 -27.12
CA TYR A 104 11.99 13.46 -27.85
C TYR A 104 12.50 14.26 -29.06
N ALA A 105 11.61 14.86 -29.85
CA ALA A 105 11.99 15.71 -30.97
C ALA A 105 12.85 16.91 -30.55
N LYS A 106 12.53 17.56 -29.41
CA LYS A 106 13.35 18.66 -28.86
C LYS A 106 14.74 18.17 -28.42
N LEU A 107 14.78 17.12 -27.59
CA LEU A 107 16.06 16.55 -27.09
C LEU A 107 16.97 16.10 -28.24
N ARG A 108 16.42 15.47 -29.27
CA ARG A 108 17.15 15.05 -30.46
C ARG A 108 17.65 16.24 -31.30
N ALA A 109 16.87 17.32 -31.42
CA ALA A 109 17.30 18.54 -32.11
C ALA A 109 18.41 19.30 -31.35
N GLN A 110 18.50 19.09 -30.03
CA GLN A 110 19.55 19.64 -29.17
C GLN A 110 20.80 18.74 -29.06
N TYR A 111 20.85 17.62 -29.80
CA TYR A 111 21.91 16.62 -29.75
C TYR A 111 22.22 16.05 -28.35
N LEU A 112 21.24 16.10 -27.43
CA LEU A 112 21.41 15.62 -26.06
C LEU A 112 21.33 14.09 -26.03
N ALA A 113 22.48 13.45 -26.25
CA ALA A 113 22.67 12.00 -26.12
C ALA A 113 22.54 11.55 -24.66
N ASP A 114 23.07 12.33 -23.71
CA ASP A 114 23.12 12.01 -22.28
C ASP A 114 21.92 12.57 -21.48
N ALA A 115 20.86 13.03 -22.15
CA ALA A 115 19.70 13.58 -21.46
C ALA A 115 18.83 12.50 -20.79
N ALA A 116 18.12 12.94 -19.74
CA ALA A 116 17.26 12.08 -18.94
C ALA A 116 16.23 11.30 -19.79
N PRO A 117 15.94 10.04 -19.45
CA PRO A 117 15.07 9.17 -20.24
C PRO A 117 13.65 9.70 -20.36
N LEU A 118 12.97 9.34 -21.46
CA LEU A 118 11.65 9.86 -21.80
C LEU A 118 10.59 9.33 -20.84
N GLN A 119 9.93 10.23 -20.11
CA GLN A 119 8.80 9.86 -19.26
C GLN A 119 7.48 9.92 -20.04
N VAL A 120 6.88 8.76 -20.28
CA VAL A 120 5.50 8.63 -20.73
C VAL A 120 4.62 8.62 -19.48
N ARG A 121 3.61 9.50 -19.43
CA ARG A 121 2.67 9.55 -18.31
C ARG A 121 1.27 9.95 -18.77
N VAL A 122 0.29 9.57 -17.97
CA VAL A 122 -1.11 9.93 -18.14
C VAL A 122 -1.31 11.45 -18.03
N LEU A 123 -2.38 11.94 -18.64
CA LEU A 123 -2.89 13.29 -18.49
C LEU A 123 -4.24 13.22 -17.79
N ALA A 124 -4.55 14.17 -16.92
CA ALA A 124 -5.90 14.34 -16.39
C ALA A 124 -6.90 14.48 -17.55
N SER A 125 -8.10 13.91 -17.40
CA SER A 125 -9.22 14.00 -18.35
C SER A 125 -9.64 15.45 -18.62
N ARG A 126 -10.50 15.64 -19.62
CA ARG A 126 -10.93 16.97 -20.08
C ARG A 126 -12.09 17.58 -19.28
#